data_AF-A0A0A6UHG2-F1
#
_entry.id   AF-A0A0A6UHG2-F1
#
_cell.length_a   1.000
_cell.length_b   1.000
_cell.length_c   1.000
_cell.angle_alpha   90.00
_cell.angle_beta   90.00
_cell.angle_gamma   90.00
#
_symmetry.space_group_name_H-M   'P 1'
#
loop_
_entity.id
_entity.type
_entity.pdbx_description
1 polymer ?
#
loop_
_entity_poly.entity_id
_entity_poly.type
_entity_poly.pdbx_seq_one_letter_code
_entity_poly.pdbx_strand_id
1 'polypeptide(L)'
;MDGVEPYRGDDGVDYYTGEQLAGRPVVAEAVARLPYQEPYLVELPLYLSVSTADGRKWTFAVDESVRCLFDLSYGGSDIVEEHLSAQPWITAVERVDRDVFECTVSEDLTADVVLARCIDICGEVYRRLDP
;
A
#
# COMPACT_ATOMS: atom_id res chain seq x y z
N MET A 1 1.97 -17.80 -15.22
CA MET A 1 1.99 -16.39 -14.78
C MET A 1 3.17 -16.32 -13.84
N ASP A 2 4.28 -15.73 -14.28
CA ASP A 2 5.51 -15.67 -13.48
C ASP A 2 5.22 -14.77 -12.27
N GLY A 3 5.00 -15.44 -11.13
CA GLY A 3 4.71 -14.82 -9.85
C GLY A 3 6.01 -14.30 -9.24
N VAL A 4 5.95 -13.12 -8.65
CA VAL A 4 7.02 -12.64 -7.79
C VAL A 4 7.06 -13.54 -6.58
N GLU A 5 8.22 -14.14 -6.29
CA GLU A 5 8.37 -15.00 -5.11
C GLU A 5 8.34 -14.12 -3.83
N PRO A 6 7.44 -14.41 -2.87
CA PRO A 6 7.45 -13.70 -1.61
C PRO A 6 8.67 -14.08 -0.77
N TYR A 7 9.03 -13.19 0.14
CA TYR A 7 9.71 -13.60 1.35
C TYR A 7 8.67 -14.22 2.28
N ARG A 8 8.81 -15.51 2.63
CA ARG A 8 7.90 -16.15 3.58
C ARG A 8 8.46 -16.07 4.99
N GLY A 9 7.73 -15.42 5.89
CA GLY A 9 8.07 -15.33 7.30
C GLY A 9 7.83 -16.65 8.05
N ASP A 10 8.47 -16.79 9.21
CA ASP A 10 8.28 -17.94 10.12
C ASP A 10 6.85 -18.02 10.68
N ASP A 11 6.10 -16.91 10.62
CA ASP A 11 4.68 -16.82 10.96
C ASP A 11 3.74 -17.33 9.84
N GLY A 12 4.31 -17.75 8.71
CA GLY A 12 3.57 -18.26 7.55
C GLY A 12 2.96 -17.16 6.68
N VAL A 13 3.33 -15.90 6.90
CA VAL A 13 2.92 -14.75 6.08
C VAL A 13 3.85 -14.61 4.88
N ASP A 14 3.29 -14.38 3.70
CA ASP A 14 4.02 -14.06 2.48
C ASP A 14 4.16 -12.54 2.36
N TYR A 15 5.40 -12.05 2.37
CA TYR A 15 5.75 -10.63 2.29
C TYR A 15 6.27 -10.27 0.90
N TYR A 16 5.77 -9.15 0.38
CA TYR A 16 6.16 -8.57 -0.89
C TYR A 16 6.57 -7.12 -0.69
N THR A 17 7.86 -6.85 -0.86
CA THR A 17 8.38 -5.49 -0.88
C THR A 17 7.95 -4.79 -2.16
N GLY A 18 7.76 -3.48 -2.11
CA GLY A 18 7.44 -2.75 -3.32
C GLY A 18 8.61 -2.67 -4.30
N GLU A 19 9.87 -2.87 -3.88
CA GLU A 19 11.00 -3.07 -4.81
C GLU A 19 10.78 -4.31 -5.70
N GLN A 20 10.39 -5.44 -5.12
CA GLN A 20 10.09 -6.67 -5.87
C GLN A 20 8.94 -6.49 -6.87
N LEU A 21 8.00 -5.59 -6.55
CA LEU A 21 6.79 -5.35 -7.33
C LEU A 21 6.87 -4.14 -8.26
N ALA A 22 7.85 -3.24 -8.11
CA ALA A 22 7.94 -1.97 -8.84
C ALA A 22 8.02 -2.16 -10.36
N GLY A 23 8.67 -3.22 -10.83
CA GLY A 23 8.79 -3.55 -12.26
C GLY A 23 7.52 -4.13 -12.89
N ARG A 24 6.45 -4.34 -12.11
CA ARG A 24 5.20 -4.93 -12.61
C ARG A 24 4.38 -3.87 -13.35
N PRO A 25 3.79 -4.20 -14.52
CA PRO A 25 3.05 -3.22 -15.33
C PRO A 25 1.98 -2.45 -14.54
N VAL A 26 1.18 -3.14 -13.74
CA VAL A 26 0.10 -2.52 -12.94
C VAL A 26 0.62 -1.55 -11.88
N VAL A 27 1.79 -1.83 -11.30
CA VAL A 27 2.45 -0.97 -10.30
C VAL A 27 3.04 0.25 -10.99
N ALA A 28 3.74 0.07 -12.11
CA ALA A 28 4.28 1.17 -12.91
C ALA A 28 3.18 2.12 -13.41
N GLU A 29 2.02 1.57 -13.81
CA GLU A 29 0.85 2.36 -14.20
C GLU A 29 0.27 3.16 -13.03
N ALA A 30 0.24 2.60 -11.81
CA ALA A 30 -0.19 3.31 -10.61
C ALA A 30 0.74 4.48 -10.26
N VAL A 31 2.05 4.25 -10.31
CA VAL A 31 3.06 5.31 -10.13
C VAL A 31 2.88 6.42 -11.17
N ALA A 32 2.58 6.07 -12.42
CA ALA A 32 2.33 7.05 -13.48
C ALA A 32 1.07 7.93 -13.26
N ARG A 33 0.19 7.57 -12.33
CA ARG A 33 -0.98 8.38 -11.94
C ARG A 33 -0.72 9.30 -10.75
N LEU A 34 0.42 9.17 -10.09
CA LEU A 34 0.82 10.03 -8.98
C LEU A 34 1.10 11.46 -9.48
N PRO A 35 0.94 12.48 -8.62
CA PRO A 35 1.31 13.84 -8.99
C PRO A 35 2.83 13.92 -9.24
N TYR A 36 3.21 14.09 -10.51
CA TYR A 36 4.60 14.05 -11.03
C TYR A 36 5.54 15.13 -10.50
N GLN A 37 5.06 16.08 -9.69
CA GLN A 37 5.86 17.20 -9.21
C GLN A 37 6.73 16.85 -8.00
N GLU A 38 6.50 15.69 -7.36
CA GLU A 38 7.20 15.28 -6.15
C GLU A 38 8.17 14.10 -6.39
N PRO A 39 9.49 14.31 -6.24
CA PRO A 39 10.49 13.26 -6.45
C PRO A 39 10.26 12.02 -5.59
N TYR A 40 9.82 12.20 -4.34
CA TYR A 40 9.56 11.10 -3.40
C TYR A 40 8.38 10.21 -3.83
N LEU A 41 7.44 10.73 -4.63
CA LEU A 41 6.31 9.94 -5.12
C LEU A 41 6.70 9.02 -6.28
N VAL A 42 7.71 9.39 -7.06
CA VAL A 42 8.23 8.54 -8.15
C VAL A 42 8.82 7.25 -7.61
N GLU A 43 9.46 7.32 -6.45
CA GLU A 43 10.08 6.19 -5.75
C GLU A 43 9.15 5.56 -4.72
N LEU A 44 7.88 6.01 -4.63
CA LEU A 44 6.92 5.56 -3.62
C LEU A 44 6.85 4.03 -3.46
N PRO A 45 6.84 3.19 -4.52
CA PRO A 45 6.81 1.75 -4.34
C PRO A 45 7.93 1.22 -3.44
N LEU A 46 9.12 1.81 -3.48
CA LEU A 46 10.26 1.35 -2.67
C LEU A 46 10.02 1.50 -1.16
N TYR A 47 9.09 2.36 -0.78
CA TYR A 47 8.74 2.65 0.60
C TYR A 47 7.46 1.96 1.07
N LEU A 48 6.86 1.11 0.23
CA LEU A 48 5.63 0.41 0.54
C LEU A 48 5.88 -1.10 0.55
N SER A 49 5.12 -1.81 1.36
CA SER A 49 5.09 -3.28 1.31
C SER A 49 3.68 -3.78 1.53
N VAL A 50 3.42 -4.96 0.98
CA VAL A 50 2.18 -5.70 1.22
C VAL A 50 2.50 -7.12 1.64
N SER A 51 1.69 -7.68 2.53
CA SER A 51 1.83 -9.08 2.93
C SER A 51 0.49 -9.73 3.16
N THR A 52 0.46 -11.06 3.05
CA THR A 52 -0.77 -11.83 3.24
C THR A 52 -0.48 -13.25 3.70
N ALA A 53 -1.36 -13.83 4.50
CA ALA A 53 -1.31 -15.25 4.84
C ALA A 53 -2.19 -16.10 3.92
N ASP A 54 -3.23 -15.51 3.32
CA ASP A 54 -4.35 -16.24 2.70
C ASP A 54 -4.84 -15.63 1.38
N GLY A 55 -4.26 -14.51 0.92
CA GLY A 55 -4.67 -13.80 -0.29
C GLY A 55 -5.92 -12.93 -0.14
N ARG A 56 -6.55 -12.90 1.04
CA ARG A 56 -7.77 -12.13 1.33
C ARG A 56 -7.59 -11.08 2.42
N LYS A 57 -6.72 -11.35 3.38
CA LYS A 57 -6.31 -10.41 4.40
C LYS A 57 -4.92 -9.91 4.04
N TRP A 58 -4.83 -8.63 3.75
CA TRP A 58 -3.61 -7.98 3.30
C TRP A 58 -3.15 -6.97 4.34
N THR A 59 -1.90 -7.04 4.75
CA THR A 59 -1.25 -5.97 5.47
C THR A 59 -0.63 -5.02 4.46
N PHE A 60 -0.87 -3.73 4.62
CA PHE A 60 -0.25 -2.62 3.91
C PHE A 60 0.61 -1.84 4.90
N ALA A 61 1.90 -1.71 4.62
CA ALA A 61 2.84 -0.99 5.48
C ALA A 61 3.56 0.12 4.71
N VAL A 62 3.77 1.24 5.40
CA VAL A 62 4.42 2.46 4.88
C VAL A 62 5.72 2.70 5.63
N ASP A 63 6.84 2.78 4.92
CA ASP A 63 8.15 3.05 5.52
C ASP A 63 8.19 4.37 6.30
N GLU A 64 8.99 4.41 7.36
CA GLU A 64 9.14 5.61 8.20
C GLU A 64 9.64 6.84 7.46
N SER A 65 10.43 6.68 6.41
CA SER A 65 10.98 7.81 5.67
C SER A 65 9.92 8.61 4.92
N VAL A 66 8.75 8.03 4.65
CA VAL A 66 7.67 8.68 3.88
C VAL A 66 6.38 8.90 4.68
N ARG A 67 6.33 8.53 5.97
CA ARG A 67 5.13 8.72 6.82
C ARG A 67 4.61 10.16 6.86
N CYS A 68 5.50 11.14 6.79
CA CYS A 68 5.14 12.55 6.82
C CYS A 68 4.31 12.98 5.60
N LEU A 69 4.44 12.29 4.46
CA LEU A 69 3.66 12.56 3.25
C LEU A 69 2.18 12.19 3.40
N PHE A 70 1.87 11.35 4.39
CA PHE A 70 0.53 10.80 4.62
C PHE A 70 -0.02 11.11 6.02
N ASP A 71 0.57 12.10 6.71
CA ASP A 71 0.21 12.51 8.07
C ASP A 71 0.26 11.36 9.11
N LEU A 72 1.17 10.40 8.90
CA LEU A 72 1.37 9.24 9.79
C LEU A 72 2.49 9.48 10.82
N SER A 73 3.05 10.69 10.90
CA SER A 73 4.16 11.00 11.82
C SER A 73 3.72 10.99 13.29
N TYR A 74 2.46 11.35 13.56
CA TYR A 74 1.90 11.45 14.90
C TYR A 74 0.63 10.61 15.02
N GLY A 75 0.31 10.15 16.23
CA GLY A 75 -0.96 9.48 16.48
C GLY A 75 -2.13 10.45 16.33
N GLY A 76 -3.25 9.97 15.77
CA GLY A 76 -4.50 10.72 15.67
C GLY A 76 -4.97 11.07 14.25
N SER A 77 -4.12 10.94 13.23
CA SER A 77 -4.55 11.04 11.83
C SER A 77 -5.18 9.75 11.36
N ASP A 78 -6.41 9.81 10.87
CA ASP A 78 -7.19 8.71 10.32
C ASP A 78 -7.26 8.75 8.79
N ILE A 79 -6.63 9.74 8.13
CA ILE A 79 -6.85 10.01 6.70
C ILE A 79 -6.56 8.80 5.80
N VAL A 80 -5.49 8.04 6.06
CA VAL A 80 -5.15 6.84 5.29
C VAL A 80 -6.18 5.74 5.54
N GLU A 81 -6.60 5.56 6.79
CA GLU A 81 -7.62 4.59 7.19
C GLU A 81 -8.99 4.93 6.57
N GLU A 82 -9.36 6.21 6.52
CA GLU A 82 -10.55 6.71 5.83
C GLU A 82 -10.53 6.35 4.34
N HIS A 83 -9.41 6.59 3.65
CA HIS A 83 -9.32 6.34 2.21
C HIS A 83 -9.29 4.85 1.88
N LEU A 84 -8.62 4.03 2.71
CA LEU A 84 -8.70 2.58 2.61
C LEU A 84 -10.14 2.10 2.83
N SER A 85 -10.82 2.59 3.85
CA SER A 85 -12.20 2.18 4.18
C SER A 85 -13.23 2.62 3.14
N ALA A 86 -12.93 3.67 2.37
CA ALA A 86 -13.78 4.15 1.29
C ALA A 86 -13.67 3.31 0.00
N GLN A 87 -12.68 2.42 -0.09
CA GLN A 87 -12.47 1.64 -1.31
C GLN A 87 -13.52 0.53 -1.48
N PRO A 88 -14.11 0.36 -2.67
CA PRO A 88 -15.15 -0.64 -2.91
C PRO A 88 -14.65 -2.09 -2.86
N TRP A 89 -13.33 -2.30 -2.96
CA TRP A 89 -12.70 -3.62 -2.92
C TRP A 89 -12.27 -4.05 -1.50
N ILE A 90 -12.36 -3.15 -0.52
CA ILE A 90 -12.03 -3.41 0.88
C ILE A 90 -13.34 -3.55 1.67
N THR A 91 -13.46 -4.63 2.43
CA THR A 91 -14.64 -4.88 3.29
C THR A 91 -14.41 -4.53 4.76
N ALA A 92 -13.14 -4.45 5.19
CA ALA A 92 -12.76 -4.05 6.53
C ALA A 92 -11.33 -3.50 6.53
N VAL A 93 -11.08 -2.48 7.35
CA VAL A 93 -9.75 -1.93 7.63
C VAL A 93 -9.55 -1.95 9.13
N GLU A 94 -8.37 -2.37 9.57
CA GLU A 94 -7.89 -2.25 10.94
C GLU A 94 -6.50 -1.62 10.92
N ARG A 95 -6.31 -0.56 11.70
CA ARG A 95 -4.98 0.01 11.92
C ARG A 95 -4.26 -0.77 13.02
N VAL A 96 -3.30 -1.61 12.63
CA VAL A 96 -2.55 -2.46 13.55
C VAL A 96 -1.34 -1.75 14.16
N ASP A 97 -0.80 -0.75 13.45
CA ASP A 97 0.20 0.20 13.96
C ASP A 97 0.02 1.56 13.26
N ARG A 98 0.80 2.57 13.65
CA ARG A 98 0.77 3.92 13.11
C ARG A 98 0.87 3.96 11.58
N ASP A 99 1.63 3.06 10.98
CA ASP A 99 1.96 2.99 9.54
C ASP A 99 1.64 1.64 8.92
N VAL A 100 0.89 0.81 9.65
CA VAL A 100 0.57 -0.56 9.23
C VAL A 100 -0.94 -0.75 9.34
N PHE A 101 -1.55 -1.10 8.22
CA PHE A 101 -2.98 -1.27 8.06
C PHE A 101 -3.27 -2.68 7.58
N GLU A 102 -4.25 -3.33 8.17
CA GLU A 102 -4.74 -4.60 7.71
C GLU A 102 -6.08 -4.40 7.00
N CYS A 103 -6.18 -4.93 5.79
CA CYS A 103 -7.31 -4.77 4.91
C CYS A 103 -7.86 -6.15 4.56
N THR A 104 -9.16 -6.36 4.77
CA THR A 104 -9.86 -7.52 4.22
C THR A 104 -10.46 -7.15 2.87
N VAL A 105 -10.21 -7.96 1.84
CA VAL A 105 -10.67 -7.69 0.47
C VAL A 105 -11.83 -8.59 0.06
N SER A 106 -12.66 -8.11 -0.87
CA SER A 106 -13.85 -8.82 -1.33
C SER A 106 -13.60 -9.86 -2.43
N GLU A 107 -12.41 -9.85 -3.03
CA GLU A 107 -12.00 -10.70 -4.15
C GLU A 107 -10.56 -11.19 -3.95
N ASP A 108 -10.19 -12.32 -4.55
CA ASP A 108 -8.82 -12.83 -4.46
C ASP A 108 -7.91 -11.97 -5.36
N LEU A 109 -6.94 -11.27 -4.76
CA LEU A 109 -6.04 -10.34 -5.44
C LEU A 109 -4.60 -10.84 -5.45
N THR A 110 -3.82 -10.41 -6.44
CA THR A 110 -2.36 -10.62 -6.47
C THR A 110 -1.64 -9.44 -5.79
N ALA A 111 -0.44 -9.70 -5.26
CA ALA A 111 0.33 -8.70 -4.52
C ALA A 111 0.62 -7.42 -5.33
N ASP A 112 0.88 -7.54 -6.64
CA ASP A 112 1.09 -6.39 -7.51
C ASP A 112 -0.17 -5.54 -7.69
N VAL A 113 -1.35 -6.15 -7.76
CA VAL A 113 -2.63 -5.43 -7.81
C VAL A 113 -2.93 -4.73 -6.49
N VAL A 114 -2.70 -5.40 -5.35
CA VAL A 114 -2.90 -4.79 -4.03
C VAL A 114 -1.97 -3.59 -3.86
N LEU A 115 -0.68 -3.75 -4.14
CA LEU A 115 0.27 -2.64 -4.06
C LEU A 115 -0.10 -1.48 -4.99
N ALA A 116 -0.49 -1.76 -6.23
CA ALA A 116 -0.92 -0.73 -7.18
C ALA A 116 -2.12 0.07 -6.66
N ARG A 117 -3.12 -0.61 -6.08
CA ARG A 117 -4.28 0.06 -5.46
C ARG A 117 -3.88 0.88 -4.23
N CYS A 118 -2.96 0.38 -3.40
CA CYS A 118 -2.41 1.15 -2.27
C CYS A 118 -1.65 2.40 -2.75
N ILE A 119 -0.90 2.33 -3.85
CA ILE A 119 -0.23 3.48 -4.45
C ILE A 119 -1.24 4.54 -4.91
N ASP A 120 -2.33 4.13 -5.57
CA ASP A 120 -3.40 5.05 -5.98
C ASP A 120 -4.01 5.78 -4.76
N ILE A 121 -4.25 5.04 -3.67
CA ILE A 121 -4.76 5.59 -2.40
C ILE A 121 -3.77 6.58 -1.79
N CYS A 122 -2.47 6.25 -1.75
CA CYS A 122 -1.44 7.18 -1.31
C CYS A 122 -1.45 8.47 -2.15
N GLY A 123 -1.64 8.37 -3.47
CA GLY A 123 -1.77 9.52 -4.36
C GLY A 123 -3.01 10.37 -4.05
N GLU A 124 -4.14 9.76 -3.68
CA GLU A 124 -5.35 10.46 -3.24
C GLU A 124 -5.17 11.16 -1.90
N VAL A 125 -4.59 10.46 -0.92
CA VAL A 125 -4.27 11.02 0.41
C VAL A 125 -3.32 12.20 0.25
N TYR A 126 -2.26 12.06 -0.55
CA TYR A 126 -1.30 13.14 -0.81
C TYR A 126 -2.00 14.38 -1.36
N ARG A 127 -2.82 14.23 -2.40
CA ARG A 127 -3.59 15.35 -3.00
C ARG A 127 -4.56 16.00 -2.02
N ARG A 128 -5.03 15.29 -0.99
CA ARG A 128 -5.91 15.87 0.04
C ARG A 128 -5.13 16.66 1.09
N LEU A 129 -3.91 16.25 1.40
CA LEU A 129 -3.04 16.93 2.37
C LEU A 129 -2.31 18.12 1.75
N ASP A 130 -2.02 18.06 0.45
CA ASP A 130 -1.35 19.10 -0.34
C ASP A 130 -2.20 19.46 -1.59
N PRO A 131 -3.29 20.24 -1.41
CA PRO A 131 -4.29 20.52 -2.44
C PRO A 131 -3.92 21.58 -3.49
#